data_AF-A0A7V8YEU7-F1
#
_entry.id   AF-A0A7V8YEU7-F1
#
_cell.length_a   1.000
_cell.length_b   1.000
_cell.length_c   1.000
_cell.angle_alpha   90.00
_cell.angle_beta   90.00
_cell.angle_gamma   90.00
#
_symmetry.space_group_name_H-M   'P 1'
#
loop_
_entity.id
_entity.type
_entity.pdbx_description
1 polymer ?
#
loop_
_entity_poly.entity_id
_entity_poly.type
_entity_poly.pdbx_seq_one_letter_code
_entity_poly.pdbx_strand_id
1 'polypeptide(L)'
;MQTDAAVTAAEVPGLVIRPYGGEADLPEVARIQSAEWAADGVSERASVDELRAWWGNPSEQFDPARDADIVEVDGRVVAVTQRDWVDATDGVREYRARGWIDPEYRRRGLGTRLFVRNEEIRRALAAEHETDRPRVLGMGSPETNLGAKALASAFGYEPVRWWADMERSLVGELPDLPPMPDGLEVRPVSAEQARQIWEADQDAFRDHWGGWDPSDASFRRWIESPEFQLDLMVVAWDGDEISGAVLNAIYPEENRELGISRGWLDGVFTRRAWRRRGLARALIVRSLHLLQERGLETAALGVDADNPSGAFGLYESAGFAPTERFVSFRKPLELDP
;
A
#
# COMPACT_ATOMS: atom_id res chain seq x y z
N MET A 1 21.74 -33.44 1.77
CA MET A 1 22.92 -32.65 1.40
C MET A 1 22.66 -31.25 1.97
N GLN A 2 23.39 -30.88 3.02
CA GLN A 2 23.22 -29.64 3.77
C GLN A 2 23.38 -28.42 2.85
N THR A 3 22.41 -27.51 2.85
CA THR A 3 22.60 -26.14 2.38
C THR A 3 22.82 -25.23 3.58
N ASP A 4 23.92 -25.46 4.30
CA ASP A 4 24.59 -24.40 5.07
C ASP A 4 25.39 -23.57 4.05
N ALA A 5 24.69 -22.70 3.33
CA ALA A 5 25.33 -21.56 2.71
C ALA A 5 24.84 -20.34 3.49
N ALA A 6 25.50 -20.05 4.61
CA ALA A 6 25.48 -18.70 5.16
C ALA A 6 25.98 -17.79 4.04
N VAL A 7 25.04 -17.17 3.30
CA VAL A 7 25.35 -16.15 2.30
C VAL A 7 25.92 -14.98 3.09
N THR A 8 27.24 -14.99 3.27
CA THR A 8 27.97 -13.93 3.94
C THR A 8 27.92 -12.75 2.99
N ALA A 9 27.10 -11.76 3.33
CA ALA A 9 27.00 -10.55 2.54
C ALA A 9 28.38 -9.86 2.51
N ALA A 10 28.87 -9.53 1.33
CA ALA A 10 30.13 -8.81 1.16
C ALA A 10 30.15 -7.53 2.02
N GLU A 11 31.32 -7.19 2.56
CA GLU A 11 31.51 -5.89 3.20
C GLU A 11 31.32 -4.77 2.17
N VAL A 12 30.50 -3.78 2.52
CA VAL A 12 30.33 -2.55 1.75
C VAL A 12 31.11 -1.48 2.49
N PRO A 13 32.29 -1.05 2.00
CA PRO A 13 33.07 0.01 2.64
C PRO A 13 32.25 1.29 2.81
N GLY A 14 32.46 2.00 3.91
CA GLY A 14 31.74 3.25 4.20
C GLY A 14 30.27 3.08 4.59
N LEU A 15 29.78 1.84 4.71
CA LEU A 15 28.39 1.54 5.09
C LEU A 15 28.10 1.90 6.54
N VAL A 16 27.09 2.74 6.74
CA VAL A 16 26.49 3.04 8.03
C VAL A 16 25.00 2.72 7.95
N ILE A 17 24.48 1.98 8.93
CA ILE A 17 23.05 1.74 9.09
C ILE A 17 22.65 2.37 10.42
N ARG A 18 21.74 3.35 10.38
CA ARG A 18 21.26 4.06 11.57
C ARG A 18 19.73 4.07 11.60
N PRO A 19 19.10 4.20 12.77
CA PRO A 19 17.66 4.45 12.84
C PRO A 19 17.27 5.75 12.13
N TYR A 20 16.01 5.84 11.72
CA TYR A 20 15.38 7.09 11.31
C TYR A 20 15.55 8.16 12.40
N GLY A 21 16.09 9.31 12.01
CA GLY A 21 16.45 10.42 12.89
C GLY A 21 15.37 11.49 13.03
N GLY A 22 14.19 11.31 12.42
CA GLY A 22 13.10 12.28 12.42
C GLY A 22 12.95 12.98 11.06
N GLU A 23 12.12 14.04 11.02
CA GLU A 23 11.63 14.65 9.77
C GLU A 23 12.72 15.08 8.78
N ALA A 24 13.94 15.37 9.26
CA ALA A 24 15.07 15.73 8.42
C ALA A 24 15.49 14.62 7.43
N ASP A 25 15.16 13.35 7.72
CA ASP A 25 15.43 12.21 6.83
C ASP A 25 14.36 12.03 5.74
N LEU A 26 13.15 12.59 5.91
CA LEU A 26 12.02 12.36 4.99
C LEU A 26 12.32 12.72 3.52
N PRO A 27 13.05 13.81 3.19
CA PRO A 27 13.42 14.10 1.81
C PRO A 27 14.26 12.99 1.16
N GLU A 28 15.20 12.40 1.92
CA GLU A 28 16.01 11.29 1.40
C GLU A 28 15.21 9.99 1.33
N VAL A 29 14.26 9.77 2.24
CA VAL A 29 13.30 8.65 2.15
C VAL A 29 12.48 8.77 0.87
N ALA A 30 11.86 9.93 0.62
CA ALA A 30 11.08 10.18 -0.60
C ALA A 30 11.94 9.98 -1.85
N ARG A 31 13.16 10.55 -1.88
CA ARG A 31 14.08 10.43 -3.01
C ARG A 31 14.42 8.98 -3.32
N ILE A 32 14.74 8.17 -2.30
CA ILE A 32 15.12 6.76 -2.49
C ILE A 32 13.93 5.92 -2.95
N GLN A 33 12.73 6.12 -2.37
CA GLN A 33 11.52 5.40 -2.80
C GLN A 33 11.19 5.71 -4.26
N SER A 34 11.13 7.00 -4.62
CA SER A 34 10.86 7.46 -5.98
C SER A 34 11.92 6.97 -6.98
N ALA A 35 13.20 6.96 -6.61
CA ALA A 35 14.28 6.48 -7.48
C ALA A 35 14.17 4.97 -7.76
N GLU A 36 13.83 4.17 -6.75
CA GLU A 36 13.59 2.74 -6.94
C GLU A 36 12.36 2.50 -7.82
N TRP A 37 11.22 3.12 -7.52
CA TRP A 37 9.99 2.96 -8.30
C TRP A 37 10.21 3.34 -9.77
N ALA A 38 10.87 4.47 -10.03
CA ALA A 38 11.23 4.88 -11.38
C ALA A 38 12.10 3.84 -12.10
N ALA A 39 13.10 3.26 -11.41
CA ALA A 39 13.98 2.24 -11.99
C ALA A 39 13.28 0.90 -12.26
N ASP A 40 12.22 0.59 -11.49
CA ASP A 40 11.43 -0.62 -11.64
C ASP A 40 10.16 -0.39 -12.51
N GLY A 41 10.02 0.79 -13.12
CA GLY A 41 8.91 1.10 -14.02
C GLY A 41 7.55 1.26 -13.32
N VAL A 42 7.57 1.58 -12.03
CA VAL A 42 6.38 1.95 -11.25
C VAL A 42 6.11 3.44 -11.43
N SER A 43 4.87 3.76 -11.80
CA SER A 43 4.39 5.10 -12.07
C SER A 43 3.86 5.78 -10.82
N GLU A 44 4.57 5.68 -9.69
CA GLU A 44 4.25 6.35 -8.42
C GLU A 44 5.45 7.16 -7.90
N ARG A 45 5.21 8.22 -7.13
CA ARG A 45 6.26 9.02 -6.49
C ARG A 45 5.92 9.33 -5.05
N ALA A 46 6.90 9.13 -4.16
CA ALA A 46 6.72 9.40 -2.74
C ALA A 46 6.75 10.91 -2.46
N SER A 47 5.78 11.40 -1.69
CA SER A 47 5.79 12.76 -1.15
C SER A 47 6.40 12.82 0.26
N VAL A 48 7.10 13.92 0.56
CA VAL A 48 7.54 14.22 1.92
C VAL A 48 6.35 14.48 2.84
N ASP A 49 5.27 15.09 2.34
CA ASP A 49 4.10 15.44 3.14
C ASP A 49 3.27 14.18 3.47
N GLU A 50 3.13 13.25 2.52
CA GLU A 50 2.54 11.92 2.76
C GLU A 50 3.35 11.14 3.80
N LEU A 51 4.68 11.08 3.62
CA LEU A 51 5.55 10.39 4.57
C LEU A 51 5.49 11.04 5.96
N ARG A 52 5.37 12.37 6.05
CA ARG A 52 5.20 13.08 7.33
C ARG A 52 3.88 12.70 8.00
N ALA A 53 2.77 12.69 7.28
CA ALA A 53 1.47 12.30 7.82
C ALA A 53 1.48 10.85 8.31
N TRP A 54 2.11 9.95 7.55
CA TRP A 54 2.19 8.54 7.89
C TRP A 54 3.15 8.26 9.05
N TRP A 55 4.42 8.68 8.93
CA TRP A 55 5.48 8.42 9.91
C TRP A 55 5.34 9.30 11.16
N GLY A 56 4.62 10.42 11.09
CA GLY A 56 4.30 11.27 12.24
C GLY A 56 3.30 10.67 13.23
N ASN A 57 2.63 9.58 12.85
CA ASN A 57 1.58 8.93 13.64
C ASN A 57 1.97 7.47 13.97
N PRO A 58 2.87 7.21 14.93
CA PRO A 58 3.26 5.85 15.29
C PRO A 58 2.11 5.06 15.92
N SER A 59 2.12 3.76 15.73
CA SER A 59 1.21 2.78 16.36
C SER A 59 2.01 1.63 16.96
N GLU A 60 1.33 0.69 17.61
CA GLU A 60 1.97 -0.53 18.12
C GLU A 60 2.66 -1.32 16.99
N GLN A 61 1.99 -1.37 15.83
CA GLN A 61 2.42 -2.10 14.64
C GLN A 61 3.60 -1.46 13.92
N PHE A 62 3.76 -0.14 14.05
CA PHE A 62 4.80 0.63 13.35
C PHE A 62 5.13 1.93 14.09
N ASP A 63 6.40 2.08 14.46
CA ASP A 63 6.99 3.34 14.91
C ASP A 63 8.26 3.58 14.08
N PRO A 64 8.36 4.62 13.24
CA PRO A 64 9.50 4.80 12.35
C PRO A 64 10.84 4.96 13.09
N ALA A 65 10.85 5.51 14.32
CA ALA A 65 12.08 5.63 15.10
C ALA A 65 12.64 4.27 15.53
N ARG A 66 11.74 3.28 15.70
CA ARG A 66 12.09 1.89 15.98
C ARG A 66 12.27 1.09 14.71
N ASP A 67 11.39 1.29 13.73
CA ASP A 67 11.04 0.38 12.66
C ASP A 67 11.51 0.81 11.27
N ALA A 68 12.19 1.95 11.14
CA ALA A 68 12.86 2.38 9.93
C ALA A 68 14.37 2.59 10.14
N ASP A 69 15.17 2.08 9.20
CA ASP A 69 16.62 2.28 9.14
C ASP A 69 16.97 3.12 7.90
N ILE A 70 17.84 4.11 8.09
CA ILE A 70 18.52 4.87 7.03
C ILE A 70 19.89 4.25 6.79
N VAL A 71 20.20 3.98 5.53
CA VAL A 71 21.41 3.31 5.11
C VAL A 71 22.26 4.26 4.29
N GLU A 72 23.46 4.53 4.77
CA GLU A 72 24.40 5.47 4.16
C GLU A 72 25.64 4.74 3.66
N VAL A 73 26.20 5.21 2.54
CA VAL A 73 27.55 4.87 2.07
C VAL A 73 28.30 6.17 1.84
N ASP A 74 29.42 6.34 2.54
CA ASP A 74 30.25 7.56 2.50
C ASP A 74 29.44 8.84 2.79
N GLY A 75 28.46 8.74 3.70
CA GLY A 75 27.59 9.85 4.13
C GLY A 75 26.44 10.21 3.18
N ARG A 76 26.26 9.47 2.07
CA ARG A 76 25.07 9.58 1.20
C ARG A 76 24.07 8.50 1.57
N VAL A 77 22.79 8.85 1.71
CA VAL A 77 21.72 7.85 1.86
C VAL A 77 21.56 7.07 0.55
N VAL A 78 21.65 5.75 0.64
CA VAL A 78 21.61 4.82 -0.52
C VAL A 78 20.54 3.75 -0.38
N ALA A 79 19.95 3.58 0.81
CA ALA A 79 18.81 2.73 1.00
C ALA A 79 18.01 3.15 2.24
N VAL A 80 16.75 2.74 2.26
CA VAL A 80 15.86 2.86 3.42
C VAL A 80 15.18 1.52 3.60
N THR A 81 15.09 1.03 4.83
CA THR A 81 14.32 -0.18 5.13
C THR A 81 13.33 0.08 6.24
N GLN A 82 12.12 -0.42 6.07
CA GLN A 82 11.07 -0.34 7.09
C GLN A 82 10.54 -1.73 7.41
N ARG A 83 10.03 -1.90 8.62
CA ARG A 83 9.39 -3.13 9.08
C ARG A 83 8.10 -2.76 9.77
N ASP A 84 7.15 -3.66 9.76
CA ASP A 84 5.95 -3.55 10.57
C ASP A 84 5.41 -4.97 10.82
N TRP A 85 4.27 -5.06 11.50
CA TRP A 85 3.54 -6.31 11.60
C TRP A 85 2.04 -6.07 11.55
N VAL A 86 1.30 -7.11 11.16
CA VAL A 86 -0.16 -7.07 11.10
C VAL A 86 -0.76 -8.43 11.41
N ASP A 87 -1.93 -8.40 12.03
CA ASP A 87 -2.80 -9.55 12.16
C ASP A 87 -3.64 -9.68 10.89
N ALA A 88 -3.19 -10.53 9.97
CA ALA A 88 -3.81 -10.70 8.66
C ALA A 88 -5.17 -11.41 8.75
N THR A 89 -6.02 -11.18 7.75
CA THR A 89 -7.39 -11.70 7.66
C THR A 89 -7.47 -13.20 7.43
N ASP A 90 -6.40 -13.82 6.92
CA ASP A 90 -6.25 -15.27 6.76
C ASP A 90 -5.71 -15.97 8.03
N GLY A 91 -5.69 -15.26 9.16
CA GLY A 91 -5.46 -15.82 10.50
C GLY A 91 -4.00 -15.91 10.92
N VAL A 92 -3.06 -15.42 10.10
CA VAL A 92 -1.64 -15.35 10.48
C VAL A 92 -1.30 -14.02 11.15
N ARG A 93 -0.21 -14.02 11.92
CA ARG A 93 0.52 -12.79 12.26
C ARG A 93 1.68 -12.63 11.29
N GLU A 94 1.62 -11.59 10.48
CA GLU A 94 2.60 -11.33 9.42
C GLU A 94 3.56 -10.21 9.83
N TYR A 95 4.86 -10.49 9.76
CA TYR A 95 5.94 -9.54 10.02
C TYR A 95 6.55 -9.08 8.69
N ARG A 96 6.22 -7.86 8.26
CA ARG A 96 6.56 -7.38 6.91
C ARG A 96 7.84 -6.57 6.94
N ALA A 97 8.56 -6.60 5.82
CA ALA A 97 9.62 -5.64 5.55
C ALA A 97 9.45 -5.06 4.14
N ARG A 98 9.78 -3.78 3.99
CA ARG A 98 10.04 -3.15 2.70
C ARG A 98 11.43 -2.53 2.73
N GLY A 99 12.10 -2.50 1.59
CA GLY A 99 13.41 -1.90 1.48
C GLY A 99 13.60 -1.35 0.09
N TRP A 100 13.99 -0.08 0.04
CA TRP A 100 14.26 0.64 -1.19
C TRP A 100 15.75 0.90 -1.28
N ILE A 101 16.34 0.58 -2.44
CA ILE A 101 17.78 0.74 -2.67
C ILE A 101 17.98 1.64 -3.89
N ASP A 102 18.79 2.69 -3.71
CA ASP A 102 19.23 3.56 -4.78
C ASP A 102 19.70 2.69 -5.97
N PRO A 103 19.11 2.85 -7.17
CA PRO A 103 19.43 2.02 -8.32
C PRO A 103 20.93 1.93 -8.63
N GLU A 104 21.69 3.00 -8.35
CA GLU A 104 23.15 3.04 -8.55
C GLU A 104 23.90 2.05 -7.64
N TYR A 105 23.33 1.70 -6.48
CA TYR A 105 23.94 0.84 -5.45
C TYR A 105 23.43 -0.60 -5.49
N ARG A 106 22.51 -0.92 -6.41
CA ARG A 106 22.03 -2.29 -6.63
C ARG A 106 23.15 -3.20 -7.12
N ARG A 107 22.98 -4.51 -6.91
CA ARG A 107 23.92 -5.58 -7.34
C ARG A 107 25.33 -5.50 -6.75
N ARG A 108 25.49 -4.81 -5.61
CA ARG A 108 26.75 -4.71 -4.85
C ARG A 108 26.74 -5.47 -3.52
N GLY A 109 25.80 -6.41 -3.34
CA GLY A 109 25.62 -7.17 -2.09
C GLY A 109 24.80 -6.47 -1.00
N LEU A 110 24.52 -5.16 -1.15
CA LEU A 110 23.75 -4.38 -0.17
C LEU A 110 22.34 -4.95 0.08
N GLY A 111 21.61 -5.31 -0.98
CA GLY A 111 20.27 -5.88 -0.85
C GLY A 111 20.23 -7.16 -0.03
N THR A 112 21.17 -8.08 -0.27
CA THR A 112 21.31 -9.31 0.52
C THR A 112 21.59 -9.00 1.99
N ARG A 113 22.51 -8.05 2.26
CA ARG A 113 22.86 -7.65 3.63
C ARG A 113 21.66 -7.09 4.39
N LEU A 114 20.92 -6.18 3.76
CA LEU A 114 19.73 -5.56 4.35
C LEU A 114 18.62 -6.59 4.53
N PHE A 115 18.45 -7.52 3.59
CA PHE A 115 17.45 -8.58 3.68
C PHE A 115 17.67 -9.47 4.91
N VAL A 116 18.90 -9.99 5.09
CA VAL A 116 19.29 -10.82 6.24
C VAL A 116 19.04 -10.08 7.54
N ARG A 117 19.55 -8.84 7.66
CA ARG A 117 19.36 -8.00 8.84
C ARG A 117 17.87 -7.79 9.17
N ASN A 118 17.06 -7.48 8.17
CA ASN A 118 15.63 -7.24 8.36
C ASN A 118 14.88 -8.52 8.76
N GLU A 119 15.28 -9.68 8.26
CA GLU A 119 14.74 -10.98 8.71
C GLU A 119 15.11 -11.27 10.17
N GLU A 120 16.36 -11.05 10.58
CA GLU A 120 16.82 -11.23 11.96
C GLU A 120 16.04 -10.33 12.93
N ILE A 121 15.86 -9.05 12.60
CA ILE A 121 15.09 -8.10 13.41
C ILE A 121 13.64 -8.56 13.57
N ARG A 122 12.99 -8.98 12.47
CA ARG A 122 11.60 -9.45 12.51
C ARG A 122 11.44 -10.77 13.27
N ARG A 123 12.43 -11.67 13.19
CA ARG A 123 12.44 -12.90 14.00
C ARG A 123 12.57 -12.60 15.49
N ALA A 124 13.42 -11.64 15.87
CA ALA A 124 13.53 -11.18 17.26
C ALA A 124 12.22 -10.56 17.77
N LEU A 125 11.62 -9.65 16.99
CA LEU A 125 10.32 -9.05 17.32
C LEU A 125 9.23 -10.13 17.49
N ALA A 126 9.20 -11.11 16.60
CA ALA A 126 8.22 -12.18 16.64
C ALA A 126 8.33 -13.07 17.89
N ALA A 127 9.54 -13.20 18.46
CA ALA A 127 9.78 -13.94 19.69
C ALA A 127 9.29 -13.19 20.93
N GLU A 128 9.20 -11.86 20.88
CA GLU A 128 8.67 -11.03 21.97
C GLU A 128 7.13 -10.97 21.97
N HIS A 129 6.50 -11.21 20.82
CA HIS A 129 5.04 -11.14 20.69
C HIS A 129 4.34 -12.44 21.14
N GLU A 130 3.44 -12.31 22.11
CA GLU A 130 2.46 -13.34 22.44
C GLU A 130 1.33 -13.37 21.40
N THR A 131 1.14 -14.54 20.76
CA THR A 131 0.01 -14.81 19.86
C THR A 131 -0.16 -16.31 19.65
N ASP A 132 -1.41 -16.72 19.48
CA ASP A 132 -1.84 -18.05 19.05
C ASP A 132 -1.86 -18.22 17.51
N ARG A 133 -1.70 -17.11 16.77
CA ARG A 133 -1.66 -17.13 15.32
C ARG A 133 -0.36 -17.73 14.79
N PRO A 134 -0.40 -18.52 13.70
CA PRO A 134 0.79 -18.87 12.95
C PRO A 134 1.55 -17.61 12.53
N ARG A 135 2.88 -17.63 12.66
CA ARG A 135 3.73 -16.50 12.32
C ARG A 135 4.28 -16.68 10.91
N VAL A 136 4.30 -15.60 10.14
CA VAL A 136 4.92 -15.56 8.82
C VAL A 136 5.75 -14.30 8.66
N LEU A 137 6.83 -14.38 7.90
CA LEU A 137 7.54 -13.22 7.40
C LEU A 137 6.93 -12.84 6.05
N GLY A 138 6.66 -11.56 5.84
CA GLY A 138 6.06 -11.03 4.60
C GLY A 138 6.97 -10.02 3.89
N MET A 139 6.80 -9.90 2.59
CA MET A 139 7.26 -8.74 1.81
C MET A 139 6.40 -8.55 0.55
N GLY A 140 6.41 -7.35 -0.02
CA GLY A 140 5.80 -7.05 -1.31
C GLY A 140 6.82 -6.47 -2.27
N SER A 141 6.62 -6.66 -3.58
CA SER A 141 7.47 -6.07 -4.60
C SER A 141 6.75 -5.95 -5.95
N PRO A 142 7.03 -4.91 -6.76
CA PRO A 142 6.65 -4.90 -8.18
C PRO A 142 7.23 -6.13 -8.89
N GLU A 143 6.48 -6.73 -9.81
CA GLU A 143 6.96 -7.92 -10.54
C GLU A 143 8.19 -7.63 -11.41
N THR A 144 8.39 -6.36 -11.76
CA THR A 144 9.52 -5.82 -12.52
C THR A 144 10.81 -5.74 -11.69
N ASN A 145 10.74 -5.70 -10.36
CA ASN A 145 11.92 -5.71 -9.50
C ASN A 145 12.49 -7.14 -9.37
N LEU A 146 13.26 -7.54 -10.39
CA LEU A 146 13.89 -8.87 -10.45
C LEU A 146 14.88 -9.14 -9.31
N GLY A 147 15.44 -8.08 -8.71
CA GLY A 147 16.36 -8.19 -7.58
C GLY A 147 15.66 -8.67 -6.31
N ALA A 148 14.55 -8.02 -5.96
CA ALA A 148 13.72 -8.39 -4.82
C ALA A 148 13.15 -9.81 -4.96
N LYS A 149 12.67 -10.18 -6.16
CA LYS A 149 12.18 -11.54 -6.44
C LYS A 149 13.25 -12.61 -6.25
N ALA A 150 14.47 -12.34 -6.74
CA ALA A 150 15.59 -13.25 -6.56
C ALA A 150 16.00 -13.39 -5.09
N LEU A 151 15.97 -12.30 -4.30
CA LEU A 151 16.23 -12.35 -2.86
C LEU A 151 15.12 -13.14 -2.13
N ALA A 152 13.86 -12.84 -2.39
CA ALA A 152 12.73 -13.56 -1.79
C ALA A 152 12.88 -15.09 -1.97
N SER A 153 13.10 -15.53 -3.22
CA SER A 153 13.30 -16.95 -3.52
C SER A 153 14.55 -17.53 -2.85
N ALA A 154 15.68 -16.82 -2.88
CA ALA A 154 16.93 -17.28 -2.26
C ALA A 154 16.81 -17.47 -0.74
N PHE A 155 15.94 -16.71 -0.07
CA PHE A 155 15.70 -16.79 1.37
C PHE A 155 14.46 -17.63 1.74
N GLY A 156 13.86 -18.34 0.78
CA GLY A 156 12.76 -19.27 1.01
C GLY A 156 11.39 -18.62 1.21
N TYR A 157 11.21 -17.41 0.68
CA TYR A 157 9.89 -16.79 0.55
C TYR A 157 9.23 -17.25 -0.75
N GLU A 158 7.97 -17.61 -0.66
CA GLU A 158 7.15 -18.05 -1.79
C GLU A 158 6.11 -16.98 -2.14
N PRO A 159 5.77 -16.79 -3.42
CA PRO A 159 4.70 -15.88 -3.82
C PRO A 159 3.35 -16.44 -3.36
N VAL A 160 2.52 -15.58 -2.76
CA VAL A 160 1.23 -15.98 -2.16
C VAL A 160 0.04 -15.15 -2.62
N ARG A 161 0.26 -13.96 -3.19
CA ARG A 161 -0.82 -13.06 -3.64
C ARG A 161 -0.32 -12.13 -4.74
N TRP A 162 -1.16 -11.86 -5.74
CA TRP A 162 -0.89 -10.88 -6.78
C TRP A 162 -1.85 -9.69 -6.71
N TRP A 163 -1.32 -8.54 -7.08
CA TRP A 163 -2.03 -7.27 -7.16
C TRP A 163 -1.79 -6.64 -8.51
N ALA A 164 -2.71 -5.80 -8.94
CA ALA A 164 -2.54 -4.98 -10.12
C ALA A 164 -2.99 -3.56 -9.84
N ASP A 165 -2.24 -2.60 -10.35
CA ASP A 165 -2.81 -1.29 -10.59
C ASP A 165 -3.49 -1.31 -11.95
N MET A 166 -4.61 -0.62 -12.03
CA MET A 166 -5.39 -0.48 -13.24
C MET A 166 -5.67 0.98 -13.50
N GLU A 167 -5.59 1.38 -14.77
CA GLU A 167 -5.87 2.74 -15.20
C GLU A 167 -6.94 2.77 -16.28
N ARG A 168 -7.65 3.91 -16.37
CA ARG A 168 -8.44 4.25 -17.54
C ARG A 168 -8.35 5.72 -17.90
N SER A 169 -8.48 6.00 -19.19
CA SER A 169 -8.65 7.36 -19.70
C SER A 169 -9.98 7.96 -19.22
N LEU A 170 -9.89 9.21 -18.76
CA LEU A 170 -11.00 10.13 -18.54
C LEU A 170 -11.16 11.11 -19.70
N VAL A 171 -10.27 11.09 -20.70
CA VAL A 171 -10.44 11.90 -21.91
C VAL A 171 -11.51 11.27 -22.80
N GLY A 172 -12.54 12.06 -23.13
CA GLY A 172 -13.63 11.66 -24.01
C GLY A 172 -14.91 11.24 -23.28
N GLU A 173 -15.70 10.38 -23.92
CA GLU A 173 -16.99 9.94 -23.39
C GLU A 173 -16.80 8.93 -22.26
N LEU A 174 -17.49 9.17 -21.15
CA LEU A 174 -17.56 8.24 -20.01
C LEU A 174 -18.83 7.38 -20.11
N PRO A 175 -18.87 6.21 -19.44
CA PRO A 175 -20.11 5.46 -19.29
C PRO A 175 -21.23 6.33 -18.69
N ASP A 176 -22.46 6.14 -19.17
CA ASP A 176 -23.63 6.78 -18.58
C ASP A 176 -23.74 6.46 -17.09
N LEU A 177 -24.17 7.45 -16.31
CA LEU A 177 -24.41 7.30 -14.87
C LEU A 177 -25.50 6.24 -14.63
N PRO A 178 -25.17 5.09 -14.00
CA PRO A 178 -26.18 4.12 -13.65
C PRO A 178 -27.16 4.70 -12.61
N PRO A 179 -28.43 4.30 -12.63
CA PRO A 179 -29.35 4.66 -11.56
C PRO A 179 -28.83 4.09 -10.23
N MET A 180 -29.07 4.83 -9.15
CA MET A 180 -28.81 4.30 -7.80
C MET A 180 -29.78 3.14 -7.51
N PRO A 181 -29.34 2.09 -6.79
CA PRO A 181 -30.25 1.05 -6.34
C PRO A 181 -31.34 1.62 -5.42
N ASP A 182 -32.54 1.02 -5.44
CA ASP A 182 -33.68 1.52 -4.67
C ASP A 182 -33.36 1.76 -3.19
N GLY A 183 -33.76 2.92 -2.67
CA GLY A 183 -33.52 3.33 -1.29
C GLY A 183 -32.11 3.84 -1.00
N LEU A 184 -31.20 3.80 -1.98
CA LEU A 184 -29.84 4.32 -1.82
C LEU A 184 -29.67 5.68 -2.50
N GLU A 185 -28.94 6.56 -1.84
CA GLU A 185 -28.62 7.89 -2.36
C GLU A 185 -27.15 8.23 -2.15
N VAL A 186 -26.58 9.03 -3.06
CA VAL A 186 -25.26 9.63 -2.85
C VAL A 186 -25.44 11.02 -2.27
N ARG A 187 -24.73 11.33 -1.18
CA ARG A 187 -24.76 12.64 -0.54
C ARG A 187 -23.34 13.13 -0.25
N PRO A 188 -23.11 14.46 -0.28
CA PRO A 188 -21.87 15.04 0.22
C PRO A 188 -21.62 14.63 1.67
N VAL A 189 -20.35 14.54 2.04
CA VAL A 189 -19.90 14.20 3.38
C VAL A 189 -19.16 15.35 4.04
N SER A 190 -19.20 15.39 5.36
CA SER A 190 -18.47 16.37 6.17
C SER A 190 -17.39 15.69 7.02
N ALA A 191 -16.50 16.51 7.60
CA ALA A 191 -15.45 16.01 8.50
C ALA A 191 -16.01 15.28 9.73
N GLU A 192 -17.23 15.62 10.18
CA GLU A 192 -17.87 14.90 11.30
C GLU A 192 -18.16 13.43 10.96
N GLN A 193 -18.33 13.10 9.68
CA GLN A 193 -18.62 11.75 9.19
C GLN A 193 -17.36 10.95 8.84
N ALA A 194 -16.17 11.55 8.94
CA ALA A 194 -14.91 10.91 8.58
C ALA A 194 -14.72 9.56 9.31
N ARG A 195 -14.98 9.53 10.62
CA ARG A 195 -14.87 8.29 11.41
C ARG A 195 -15.83 7.21 10.90
N GLN A 196 -17.08 7.58 10.60
CA GLN A 196 -18.08 6.64 10.09
C GLN A 196 -17.68 6.06 8.73
N ILE A 197 -17.12 6.88 7.84
CA ILE A 197 -16.61 6.45 6.53
C ILE A 197 -15.44 5.49 6.70
N TRP A 198 -14.46 5.86 7.54
CA TRP A 198 -13.31 5.03 7.83
C TRP A 198 -13.71 3.68 8.43
N GLU A 199 -14.62 3.66 9.41
CA GLU A 199 -15.13 2.41 9.99
C GLU A 199 -15.88 1.54 8.98
N ALA A 200 -16.65 2.16 8.07
CA ALA A 200 -17.37 1.46 7.02
C ALA A 200 -16.42 0.83 5.99
N ASP A 201 -15.34 1.53 5.66
CA ASP A 201 -14.25 1.03 4.82
C ASP A 201 -13.58 -0.18 5.50
N GLN A 202 -13.14 -0.03 6.75
CA GLN A 202 -12.54 -1.13 7.52
C GLN A 202 -13.47 -2.35 7.63
N ASP A 203 -14.77 -2.14 7.88
CA ASP A 203 -15.78 -3.22 7.94
C ASP A 203 -15.91 -3.96 6.60
N ALA A 204 -15.86 -3.23 5.48
CA ALA A 204 -15.93 -3.83 4.15
C ALA A 204 -14.63 -4.54 3.74
N PHE A 205 -13.48 -4.05 4.20
CA PHE A 205 -12.16 -4.61 3.95
C PHE A 205 -11.79 -5.78 4.86
N ARG A 206 -12.60 -6.13 5.87
CA ARG A 206 -12.39 -7.36 6.67
C ARG A 206 -12.34 -8.64 5.86
N ASP A 207 -12.98 -8.63 4.69
CA ASP A 207 -13.01 -9.76 3.76
C ASP A 207 -11.82 -9.76 2.77
N HIS A 208 -10.94 -8.75 2.81
CA HIS A 208 -9.80 -8.58 1.90
C HIS A 208 -8.50 -9.10 2.51
N TRP A 209 -7.56 -9.53 1.67
CA TRP A 209 -6.26 -10.05 2.10
C TRP A 209 -5.35 -8.93 2.64
N GLY A 210 -4.52 -9.23 3.64
CA GLY A 210 -3.41 -8.34 4.06
C GLY A 210 -3.58 -7.64 5.42
N GLY A 211 -4.77 -7.72 6.02
CA GLY A 211 -5.07 -7.12 7.33
C GLY A 211 -5.10 -5.58 7.31
N TRP A 212 -5.46 -4.98 8.45
CA TRP A 212 -5.49 -3.53 8.63
C TRP A 212 -5.15 -3.15 10.07
N ASP A 213 -4.72 -1.91 10.28
CA ASP A 213 -4.50 -1.32 11.61
C ASP A 213 -5.80 -0.63 12.06
N PRO A 214 -6.55 -1.18 13.05
CA PRO A 214 -7.80 -0.61 13.52
C PRO A 214 -7.59 0.50 14.58
N SER A 215 -6.36 0.94 14.83
CA SER A 215 -6.06 1.90 15.89
C SER A 215 -6.51 3.33 15.55
N ASP A 216 -6.64 4.16 16.59
CA ASP A 216 -6.84 5.59 16.40
C ASP A 216 -5.67 6.28 15.68
N ALA A 217 -4.46 5.74 15.78
CA ALA A 217 -3.32 6.24 15.01
C ALA A 217 -3.54 6.03 13.50
N SER A 218 -4.09 4.88 13.10
CA SER A 218 -4.50 4.60 11.72
C SER A 218 -5.54 5.60 11.21
N PHE A 219 -6.56 5.90 12.03
CA PHE A 219 -7.53 6.94 11.69
C PHE A 219 -6.89 8.33 11.56
N ARG A 220 -5.98 8.71 12.48
CA ARG A 220 -5.26 10.00 12.41
C ARG A 220 -4.43 10.11 11.13
N ARG A 221 -3.67 9.07 10.78
CA ARG A 221 -2.91 8.99 9.51
C ARG A 221 -3.82 9.30 8.31
N TRP A 222 -5.03 8.73 8.30
CA TRP A 222 -5.98 8.92 7.20
C TRP A 222 -6.54 10.35 7.13
N ILE A 223 -6.92 10.98 8.24
CA ILE A 223 -7.48 12.35 8.22
C ILE A 223 -6.41 13.46 8.12
N GLU A 224 -5.17 13.18 8.50
CA GLU A 224 -4.03 14.11 8.41
C GLU A 224 -3.27 13.99 7.09
N SER A 225 -3.59 12.98 6.26
CA SER A 225 -3.00 12.80 4.95
C SER A 225 -3.40 13.95 4.00
N PRO A 226 -2.49 14.47 3.16
CA PRO A 226 -2.82 15.49 2.16
C PRO A 226 -3.90 15.04 1.15
N GLU A 227 -4.11 13.73 1.03
CA GLU A 227 -5.07 13.08 0.13
C GLU A 227 -6.47 12.99 0.73
N PHE A 228 -6.65 13.37 2.00
CA PHE A 228 -7.96 13.43 2.64
C PHE A 228 -8.83 14.57 2.07
N GLN A 229 -9.48 14.28 0.95
CA GLN A 229 -10.24 15.23 0.14
C GLN A 229 -11.72 14.85 0.16
N LEU A 230 -12.46 15.36 1.15
CA LEU A 230 -13.89 15.04 1.36
C LEU A 230 -14.76 15.32 0.13
N ASP A 231 -14.43 16.36 -0.62
CA ASP A 231 -15.13 16.78 -1.84
C ASP A 231 -14.88 15.84 -3.04
N LEU A 232 -13.94 14.90 -2.90
CA LEU A 232 -13.69 13.82 -3.85
C LEU A 232 -14.34 12.50 -3.46
N MET A 233 -14.87 12.36 -2.25
CA MET A 233 -15.48 11.11 -1.78
C MET A 233 -16.91 10.94 -2.32
N VAL A 234 -17.19 9.80 -2.94
CA VAL A 234 -18.53 9.43 -3.42
C VAL A 234 -19.12 8.39 -2.47
N VAL A 235 -19.96 8.84 -1.54
CA VAL A 235 -20.51 8.00 -0.46
C VAL A 235 -22.01 7.74 -0.66
N ALA A 236 -22.40 6.46 -0.69
CA ALA A 236 -23.79 6.05 -0.75
C ALA A 236 -24.38 5.70 0.63
N TRP A 237 -25.61 6.12 0.84
CA TRP A 237 -26.34 6.04 2.10
C TRP A 237 -27.62 5.23 1.94
N ASP A 238 -27.97 4.49 2.99
CA ASP A 238 -29.28 3.88 3.24
C ASP A 238 -29.82 4.47 4.55
N GLY A 239 -30.63 5.54 4.44
CA GLY A 239 -30.95 6.39 5.59
C GLY A 239 -29.70 7.06 6.17
N ASP A 240 -29.33 6.67 7.39
CA ASP A 240 -28.13 7.18 8.10
C ASP A 240 -26.95 6.20 8.07
N GLU A 241 -27.11 5.04 7.42
CA GLU A 241 -26.05 4.05 7.28
C GLU A 241 -25.30 4.21 5.96
N ILE A 242 -23.97 4.20 6.02
CA ILE A 242 -23.14 4.10 4.82
C ILE A 242 -23.32 2.70 4.24
N SER A 243 -23.65 2.60 2.95
CA SER A 243 -23.85 1.35 2.22
C SER A 243 -22.64 0.96 1.36
N GLY A 244 -21.86 1.96 0.93
CA GLY A 244 -20.62 1.82 0.18
C GLY A 244 -20.05 3.18 -0.17
N ALA A 245 -18.78 3.23 -0.57
CA ALA A 245 -18.16 4.44 -1.05
C ALA A 245 -17.09 4.16 -2.09
N VAL A 246 -16.75 5.21 -2.83
CA VAL A 246 -15.47 5.35 -3.51
C VAL A 246 -14.75 6.55 -2.90
N LEU A 247 -13.63 6.28 -2.25
CA LEU A 247 -12.74 7.27 -1.64
C LEU A 247 -11.72 7.65 -2.71
N ASN A 248 -11.99 8.74 -3.42
CA ASN A 248 -11.07 9.24 -4.43
C ASN A 248 -10.01 10.15 -3.80
N ALA A 249 -8.82 10.15 -4.38
CA ALA A 249 -7.72 11.02 -4.02
C ALA A 249 -7.05 11.60 -5.27
N ILE A 250 -6.47 12.78 -5.12
CA ILE A 250 -5.57 13.37 -6.12
C ILE A 250 -4.26 13.62 -5.39
N TYR A 251 -3.16 13.14 -5.96
CA TYR A 251 -1.80 13.27 -5.44
C TYR A 251 -1.07 14.37 -6.23
N PRO A 252 -1.12 15.64 -5.81
CA PRO A 252 -0.71 16.75 -6.68
C PRO A 252 0.81 16.82 -6.86
N GLU A 253 1.58 16.38 -5.86
CA GLU A 253 3.04 16.31 -5.96
C GLU A 253 3.47 15.23 -6.95
N GLU A 254 2.97 14.01 -6.79
CA GLU A 254 3.19 12.92 -7.74
C GLU A 254 2.82 13.32 -9.17
N ASN A 255 1.61 13.86 -9.37
CA ASN A 255 1.14 14.32 -10.67
C ASN A 255 2.11 15.34 -11.31
N ARG A 256 2.63 16.29 -10.51
CA ARG A 256 3.62 17.26 -11.01
C ARG A 256 4.95 16.62 -11.34
N GLU A 257 5.45 15.71 -10.51
CA GLU A 257 6.73 15.02 -10.75
C GLU A 257 6.69 14.12 -11.98
N LEU A 258 5.58 13.43 -12.20
CA LEU A 258 5.36 12.55 -13.34
C LEU A 258 4.92 13.30 -14.61
N GLY A 259 4.44 14.54 -14.47
CA GLY A 259 3.89 15.32 -15.57
C GLY A 259 2.57 14.75 -16.09
N ILE A 260 1.75 14.18 -15.20
CA ILE A 260 0.45 13.56 -15.50
C ILE A 260 -0.69 14.25 -14.74
N SER A 261 -1.93 13.94 -15.11
CA SER A 261 -3.14 14.42 -14.42
C SER A 261 -4.01 13.22 -14.05
N ARG A 262 -3.70 12.61 -12.90
CA ARG A 262 -4.31 11.35 -12.44
C ARG A 262 -5.06 11.53 -11.12
N GLY A 263 -6.19 10.84 -10.99
CA GLY A 263 -6.89 10.64 -9.74
C GLY A 263 -6.97 9.16 -9.40
N TRP A 264 -6.89 8.83 -8.13
CA TRP A 264 -6.97 7.46 -7.63
C TRP A 264 -8.31 7.19 -6.98
N LEU A 265 -8.79 5.95 -7.12
CA LEU A 265 -9.90 5.37 -6.35
C LEU A 265 -9.27 4.52 -5.22
N ASP A 266 -8.72 5.16 -4.19
CA ASP A 266 -7.94 4.50 -3.13
C ASP A 266 -8.74 3.48 -2.33
N GLY A 267 -10.03 3.78 -2.10
CA GLY A 267 -10.96 2.90 -1.41
C GLY A 267 -12.19 2.66 -2.25
N VAL A 268 -12.47 1.43 -2.65
CA VAL A 268 -13.72 1.06 -3.33
C VAL A 268 -14.39 -0.04 -2.54
N PHE A 269 -15.51 0.27 -1.92
CA PHE A 269 -16.18 -0.72 -1.09
C PHE A 269 -17.70 -0.69 -1.18
N THR A 270 -18.29 -1.86 -0.92
CA THR A 270 -19.72 -2.03 -0.68
C THR A 270 -19.87 -2.95 0.53
N ARG A 271 -20.55 -2.47 1.56
CA ARG A 271 -20.81 -3.26 2.77
C ARG A 271 -21.72 -4.45 2.43
N ARG A 272 -21.55 -5.53 3.18
CA ARG A 272 -22.09 -6.86 2.86
C ARG A 272 -23.60 -6.87 2.56
N ALA A 273 -24.39 -6.10 3.31
CA ALA A 273 -25.85 -6.04 3.14
C ALA A 273 -26.31 -5.40 1.81
N TRP A 274 -25.44 -4.65 1.13
CA TRP A 274 -25.77 -3.94 -0.13
C TRP A 274 -25.05 -4.51 -1.37
N ARG A 275 -24.26 -5.58 -1.22
CA ARG A 275 -23.55 -6.21 -2.33
C ARG A 275 -24.54 -6.82 -3.34
N ARG A 276 -24.09 -6.96 -4.60
CA ARG A 276 -24.86 -7.52 -5.73
C ARG A 276 -26.13 -6.75 -6.12
N ARG A 277 -26.19 -5.46 -5.76
CA ARG A 277 -27.28 -4.53 -6.15
C ARG A 277 -26.88 -3.54 -7.25
N GLY A 278 -25.67 -3.65 -7.79
CA GLY A 278 -25.11 -2.69 -8.75
C GLY A 278 -24.47 -1.44 -8.12
N LEU A 279 -24.43 -1.35 -6.79
CA LEU A 279 -23.95 -0.17 -6.06
C LEU A 279 -22.51 0.21 -6.41
N ALA A 280 -21.57 -0.74 -6.36
CA ALA A 280 -20.16 -0.46 -6.65
C ALA A 280 -19.96 0.15 -8.05
N ARG A 281 -20.65 -0.39 -9.09
CA ARG A 281 -20.58 0.17 -10.44
C ARG A 281 -21.15 1.59 -10.51
N ALA A 282 -22.27 1.86 -9.83
CA ALA A 282 -22.84 3.20 -9.77
C ALA A 282 -21.89 4.21 -9.11
N LEU A 283 -21.21 3.83 -8.04
CA LEU A 283 -20.24 4.67 -7.34
C LEU A 283 -18.95 4.90 -8.15
N ILE A 284 -18.43 3.86 -8.81
CA ILE A 284 -17.25 3.98 -9.68
C ILE A 284 -17.54 4.94 -10.83
N VAL A 285 -18.67 4.77 -11.55
CA VAL A 285 -18.99 5.65 -12.68
C VAL A 285 -19.17 7.09 -12.19
N ARG A 286 -19.84 7.32 -11.05
CA ARG A 286 -19.91 8.67 -10.45
C ARG A 286 -18.55 9.28 -10.15
N SER A 287 -17.63 8.47 -9.65
CA SER A 287 -16.26 8.91 -9.36
C SER A 287 -15.49 9.28 -10.63
N LEU A 288 -15.68 8.53 -11.71
CA LEU A 288 -15.08 8.85 -13.01
C LEU A 288 -15.57 10.20 -13.55
N HIS A 289 -16.88 10.45 -13.48
CA HIS A 289 -17.45 11.76 -13.85
C HIS A 289 -16.90 12.87 -12.96
N LEU A 290 -16.86 12.66 -11.64
CA LEU A 290 -16.30 13.63 -10.69
C LEU A 290 -14.84 13.96 -11.02
N LEU A 291 -13.98 12.96 -11.24
CA LEU A 291 -12.57 13.18 -11.57
C LEU A 291 -12.39 13.85 -12.93
N GLN A 292 -13.22 13.52 -13.93
CA GLN A 292 -13.23 14.22 -15.21
C GLN A 292 -13.64 15.69 -15.06
N GLU A 293 -14.65 16.00 -14.24
CA GLU A 293 -15.07 17.38 -13.92
C GLU A 293 -13.96 18.17 -13.21
N ARG A 294 -13.07 17.50 -12.48
CA ARG A 294 -11.85 18.10 -11.90
C ARG A 294 -10.72 18.32 -12.91
N GLY A 295 -10.91 17.94 -14.17
CA GLY A 295 -9.92 18.10 -15.23
C GLY A 295 -8.81 17.04 -15.20
N LEU A 296 -9.05 15.89 -14.56
CA LEU A 296 -8.13 14.76 -14.62
C LEU A 296 -8.26 14.02 -15.95
N GLU A 297 -7.15 13.47 -16.42
CA GLU A 297 -7.05 12.75 -17.68
C GLU A 297 -7.06 11.23 -17.48
N THR A 298 -6.67 10.76 -16.29
CA THR A 298 -6.59 9.35 -15.94
C THR A 298 -7.22 9.08 -14.58
N ALA A 299 -7.96 7.97 -14.46
CA ALA A 299 -8.36 7.39 -13.19
C ALA A 299 -7.57 6.10 -12.95
N ALA A 300 -7.10 5.88 -11.73
CA ALA A 300 -6.33 4.71 -11.33
C ALA A 300 -6.90 4.04 -10.07
N LEU A 301 -6.58 2.77 -9.87
CA LEU A 301 -6.92 2.01 -8.67
C LEU A 301 -5.96 0.83 -8.50
N GLY A 302 -5.76 0.40 -7.25
CA GLY A 302 -5.11 -0.87 -6.93
C GLY A 302 -6.15 -1.96 -6.64
N VAL A 303 -5.91 -3.18 -7.12
CA VAL A 303 -6.79 -4.33 -6.90
C VAL A 303 -6.00 -5.60 -6.61
N ASP A 304 -6.52 -6.39 -5.67
CA ASP A 304 -6.12 -7.78 -5.48
C ASP A 304 -6.56 -8.62 -6.69
N ALA A 305 -5.60 -9.08 -7.49
CA ALA A 305 -5.85 -9.82 -8.73
C ALA A 305 -6.45 -11.21 -8.47
N ASP A 306 -6.25 -11.76 -7.27
CA ASP A 306 -6.77 -13.05 -6.85
C ASP A 306 -8.05 -12.89 -5.99
N ASN A 307 -8.65 -11.70 -5.96
CA ASN A 307 -9.85 -11.44 -5.15
C ASN A 307 -11.07 -12.21 -5.70
N PRO A 308 -11.65 -13.14 -4.91
CA PRO A 308 -12.79 -13.94 -5.36
C PRO A 308 -14.09 -13.14 -5.52
N SER A 309 -14.13 -11.88 -5.07
CA SER A 309 -15.32 -11.01 -5.18
C SER A 309 -15.65 -10.56 -6.61
N GLY A 310 -14.73 -10.79 -7.57
CA GLY A 310 -14.89 -10.36 -8.96
C GLY A 310 -14.64 -8.86 -9.18
N ALA A 311 -13.99 -8.18 -8.23
CA ALA A 311 -13.65 -6.77 -8.34
C ALA A 311 -12.86 -6.44 -9.61
N PHE A 312 -11.92 -7.31 -10.01
CA PHE A 312 -11.15 -7.15 -11.24
C PHE A 312 -12.04 -6.98 -12.49
N GLY A 313 -13.00 -7.90 -12.68
CA GLY A 313 -13.93 -7.84 -13.81
C GLY A 313 -14.92 -6.66 -13.73
N LEU A 314 -15.25 -6.19 -12.52
CA LEU A 314 -16.01 -4.95 -12.33
C LEU A 314 -15.24 -3.75 -12.88
N TYR A 315 -13.95 -3.62 -12.55
CA TYR A 315 -13.11 -2.53 -13.03
C TYR A 315 -12.90 -2.58 -14.55
N GLU A 316 -12.64 -3.77 -15.11
CA GLU A 316 -12.59 -3.95 -16.57
C GLU A 316 -13.89 -3.49 -17.25
N SER A 317 -15.06 -3.83 -16.67
CA SER A 317 -16.35 -3.39 -17.19
C SER A 317 -16.59 -1.87 -17.10
N ALA A 318 -15.82 -1.18 -16.27
CA ALA A 318 -15.81 0.28 -16.15
C ALA A 318 -14.72 0.94 -17.01
N GLY A 319 -13.99 0.16 -17.81
CA GLY A 319 -12.99 0.62 -18.77
C GLY A 319 -11.55 0.65 -18.25
N PHE A 320 -11.29 0.13 -17.04
CA PHE A 320 -9.94 0.01 -16.49
C PHE A 320 -9.17 -1.12 -17.14
N ALA A 321 -7.88 -0.92 -17.35
CA ALA A 321 -6.95 -1.94 -17.83
C ALA A 321 -5.74 -2.02 -16.90
N PRO A 322 -5.19 -3.22 -16.64
CA PRO A 322 -4.03 -3.37 -15.77
C PRO A 322 -2.79 -2.71 -16.39
N THR A 323 -2.07 -1.92 -15.60
CA THR A 323 -0.84 -1.22 -15.99
C THR A 323 0.38 -1.80 -15.29
N GLU A 324 0.24 -2.11 -14.00
CA GLU A 324 1.34 -2.58 -13.15
C GLU A 324 0.93 -3.82 -12.36
N ARG A 325 1.92 -4.60 -11.94
CA ARG A 325 1.70 -5.83 -11.18
C ARG A 325 2.64 -5.92 -10.01
N PHE A 326 2.10 -6.35 -8.88
CA PHE A 326 2.83 -6.54 -7.65
C PHE A 326 2.57 -7.93 -7.12
N VAL A 327 3.52 -8.44 -6.36
CA VAL A 327 3.45 -9.77 -5.75
C VAL A 327 3.81 -9.67 -4.28
N SER A 328 3.00 -10.31 -3.44
CA SER A 328 3.30 -10.53 -2.04
C SER A 328 3.95 -11.90 -1.88
N PHE A 329 5.01 -11.94 -1.09
CA PHE A 329 5.73 -13.17 -0.73
C PHE A 329 5.63 -13.42 0.76
N ARG A 330 5.52 -14.69 1.14
CA ARG A 330 5.56 -15.12 2.54
C ARG A 330 6.49 -16.29 2.77
N LYS A 331 7.01 -16.37 3.98
CA LYS A 331 7.80 -17.47 4.52
C LYS A 331 7.28 -17.82 5.91
N PRO A 332 6.93 -19.09 6.20
CA PRO A 332 6.58 -19.51 7.56
C PRO A 332 7.70 -19.17 8.55
N LEU A 333 7.34 -18.67 9.73
CA LEU A 333 8.27 -18.33 10.80
C LEU A 333 8.07 -19.25 12.00
N GLU A 334 8.89 -20.30 12.06
CA GLU A 334 9.01 -21.14 13.24
C GLU A 334 10.02 -20.50 14.21
N LEU A 335 9.58 -20.23 15.44
CA LEU A 335 10.46 -19.77 16.50
C LEU A 335 11.09 -21.00 17.16
N ASP A 336 12.40 -20.97 17.39
CA ASP A 336 13.05 -22.02 18.16
C ASP A 336 12.54 -21.95 19.60
N PRO A 337 12.22 -23.10 20.23
CA PRO A 337 11.59 -23.18 21.55
C PRO A 337 12.47 -22.68 22.71
#